data_AF-A0A3E0L0S2-F1
#
_entry.id   AF-A0A3E0L0S2-F1
#
_cell.length_a   1.000
_cell.length_b   1.000
_cell.length_c   1.000
_cell.angle_alpha   90.00
_cell.angle_beta   90.00
_cell.angle_gamma   90.00
#
_symmetry.space_group_name_H-M   'P 1'
#
loop_
_entity.id
_entity.type
_entity.pdbx_description
1 polymer ?
#
loop_
_entity_poly.entity_id
_entity_poly.type
_entity_poly.pdbx_seq_one_letter_code
_entity_poly.pdbx_strand_id
1 'polypeptide(L)'
;MISRKNFSQSQQVPIGKTRIIQGATGTLMLMSLLSLLLAQPSLASPEPPNSVIAATRQDLSRKTKISVNRLQIQASQPKTWPDGCLGLAKPGEFCTQALVQGWRIILTDKQKTWVYRTNSSGTNLRLEK
;
A
#
# COMPACT_ATOMS: atom_id res chain seq x y z
N MET A 1 -68.70 -15.56 0.44
CA MET A 1 -69.23 -14.33 -0.17
C MET A 1 -68.84 -13.15 0.70
N ILE A 2 -68.17 -12.19 0.06
CA ILE A 2 -67.82 -10.81 0.40
C ILE A 2 -68.54 -10.16 1.60
N SER A 3 -67.77 -9.49 2.45
CA SER A 3 -68.17 -8.29 3.20
C SER A 3 -66.91 -7.41 3.32
N ARG A 4 -66.64 -6.36 2.51
CA ARG A 4 -67.29 -5.03 2.39
C ARG A 4 -67.73 -4.53 3.78
N LYS A 5 -67.34 -3.37 4.29
CA LYS A 5 -66.81 -2.12 3.71
C LYS A 5 -66.76 -1.08 4.86
N ASN A 6 -66.00 0.00 4.64
CA ASN A 6 -66.21 1.36 5.22
C ASN A 6 -65.83 1.54 6.72
N PHE A 7 -65.50 2.72 7.25
CA PHE A 7 -65.72 4.10 6.82
C PHE A 7 -64.82 5.07 7.63
N SER A 8 -64.33 6.12 6.94
CA SER A 8 -64.21 7.54 7.32
C SER A 8 -63.57 8.01 8.64
N GLN A 9 -62.42 8.66 8.45
CA GLN A 9 -61.98 10.00 8.89
C GLN A 9 -62.56 10.71 10.14
N SER A 10 -61.58 11.26 10.87
CA SER A 10 -61.46 12.64 11.41
C SER A 10 -62.39 13.13 12.52
N GLN A 11 -61.79 13.48 13.66
CA GLN A 11 -62.18 14.64 14.47
C GLN A 11 -60.93 15.43 14.90
N GLN A 12 -61.05 16.76 14.86
CA GLN A 12 -60.01 17.76 15.08
C GLN A 12 -60.11 18.37 16.49
N VAL A 13 -58.94 18.58 17.16
CA VAL A 13 -58.41 19.79 17.86
C VAL A 13 -59.30 20.43 18.98
N PRO A 14 -58.82 20.81 20.22
CA PRO A 14 -57.84 21.91 20.42
C PRO A 14 -56.98 22.00 21.71
N ILE A 15 -55.92 22.83 21.58
CA ILE A 15 -55.36 23.84 22.51
C ILE A 15 -54.93 23.42 23.93
N GLY A 16 -53.63 23.60 24.23
CA GLY A 16 -53.12 23.72 25.60
C GLY A 16 -51.60 23.90 25.69
N LYS A 17 -51.13 25.16 25.77
CA LYS A 17 -49.74 25.53 26.09
C LYS A 17 -49.36 25.03 27.49
N THR A 18 -48.30 24.21 27.67
CA THR A 18 -47.50 24.23 28.91
C THR A 18 -46.07 23.70 28.74
N ARG A 19 -45.11 24.63 28.78
CA ARG A 19 -43.80 24.65 29.46
C ARG A 19 -42.91 23.38 29.55
N ILE A 20 -41.70 23.51 28.95
CA ILE A 20 -40.33 23.17 29.43
C ILE A 20 -40.11 21.80 30.10
N ILE A 21 -39.29 20.95 29.47
CA ILE A 21 -38.10 20.36 30.11
C ILE A 21 -37.08 19.89 29.07
N GLN A 22 -35.81 20.19 29.35
CA GLN A 22 -34.63 19.81 28.57
C GLN A 22 -34.52 18.29 28.42
N GLY A 23 -34.26 17.82 27.20
CA GLY A 23 -33.87 16.44 26.90
C GLY A 23 -32.87 16.47 25.75
N ALA A 24 -31.61 16.16 26.08
CA ALA A 24 -30.50 16.11 25.16
C ALA A 24 -30.71 15.10 24.00
N THR A 25 -29.78 15.15 23.03
CA THR A 25 -29.56 14.25 21.89
C THR A 25 -30.24 14.65 20.57
N GLY A 26 -29.52 15.45 19.80
CA GLY A 26 -29.82 15.75 18.39
C GLY A 26 -28.56 16.14 17.60
N THR A 27 -27.41 15.53 17.88
CA THR A 27 -26.13 15.78 17.20
C THR A 27 -25.65 14.53 16.47
N LEU A 28 -26.45 14.00 15.55
CA LEU A 28 -26.06 12.83 14.75
C LEU A 28 -26.54 12.97 13.29
N MET A 29 -26.12 14.01 12.57
CA MET A 29 -26.26 13.99 11.09
C MET A 29 -25.26 14.86 10.31
N LEU A 30 -24.09 15.18 10.87
CA LEU A 30 -23.07 15.99 10.16
C LEU A 30 -21.67 15.38 10.09
N MET A 31 -21.42 14.20 10.66
CA MET A 31 -20.06 13.62 10.71
C MET A 31 -19.64 12.79 9.49
N SER A 32 -20.48 12.68 8.44
CA SER A 32 -20.22 11.72 7.35
C SER A 32 -19.34 12.24 6.20
N LEU A 33 -18.95 13.52 6.17
CA LEU A 33 -18.14 14.08 5.07
C LEU A 33 -16.65 14.24 5.42
N LEU A 34 -16.25 14.05 6.68
CA LEU A 34 -14.85 14.21 7.10
C LEU A 34 -13.96 13.00 6.75
N SER A 35 -14.54 11.88 6.31
CA SER A 35 -13.79 10.64 6.09
C SER A 35 -13.04 10.56 4.75
N LEU A 36 -13.29 11.47 3.80
CA LEU A 36 -12.60 11.46 2.49
C LEU A 36 -11.25 12.20 2.48
N LEU A 37 -10.87 12.90 3.56
CA LEU A 37 -9.71 13.80 3.57
C LEU A 37 -8.43 13.19 4.17
N LEU A 38 -8.31 11.86 4.22
CA LEU A 38 -7.10 11.14 4.66
C LEU A 38 -6.46 10.28 3.56
N ALA A 39 -6.78 10.52 2.28
CA ALA A 39 -5.92 10.05 1.20
C ALA A 39 -4.59 10.80 1.32
N GLN A 40 -3.68 10.27 2.15
CA GLN A 40 -2.35 10.83 2.36
C GLN A 40 -1.71 10.99 0.98
N PRO A 41 -1.15 12.15 0.64
CA PRO A 41 -0.26 12.22 -0.52
C PRO A 41 0.83 11.19 -0.22
N SER A 42 0.88 10.14 -1.03
CA SER A 42 2.05 9.26 -1.08
C SER A 42 3.21 10.16 -1.48
N LEU A 43 3.90 10.72 -0.50
CA LEU A 43 5.19 11.38 -0.66
C LEU A 43 6.01 10.42 -1.50
N ALA A 44 6.22 10.76 -2.77
CA ALA A 44 6.71 9.84 -3.78
C ALA A 44 7.92 9.09 -3.21
N SER A 45 7.77 7.77 -3.02
CA SER A 45 8.91 6.97 -2.58
C SER A 45 9.97 7.10 -3.68
N PRO A 46 11.23 7.40 -3.34
CA PRO A 46 12.23 7.64 -4.36
C PRO A 46 12.32 6.41 -5.26
N GLU A 47 12.30 6.63 -6.57
CA GLU A 47 12.37 5.56 -7.56
C GLU A 47 13.84 5.18 -7.82
N PRO A 48 14.16 3.87 -7.96
CA PRO A 48 15.50 3.46 -8.32
C PRO A 48 15.89 3.94 -9.72
N PRO A 49 17.18 4.23 -9.98
CA PRO A 49 17.66 4.50 -11.32
C PRO A 49 17.31 3.37 -12.30
N ASN A 50 17.07 3.72 -13.56
CA ASN A 50 16.79 2.75 -14.63
C ASN A 50 17.88 1.66 -14.73
N SER A 51 19.14 1.98 -14.41
CA SER A 51 20.23 1.00 -14.38
C SER A 51 20.00 -0.12 -13.35
N VAL A 52 19.48 0.22 -12.16
CA VAL A 52 19.14 -0.75 -11.10
C VAL A 52 17.97 -1.63 -11.53
N ILE A 53 16.92 -1.02 -12.10
CA ILE A 53 15.74 -1.74 -12.62
C ILE A 53 16.15 -2.72 -13.72
N ALA A 54 16.92 -2.24 -14.71
CA ALA A 54 17.38 -3.07 -15.82
C ALA A 54 18.30 -4.20 -15.33
N ALA A 55 19.29 -3.90 -14.48
CA ALA A 55 20.24 -4.89 -13.99
C ALA A 55 19.56 -6.02 -13.21
N THR A 56 18.62 -5.70 -12.31
CA THR A 56 17.88 -6.71 -11.53
C THR A 56 16.96 -7.57 -12.40
N ARG A 57 16.22 -6.97 -13.36
CA ARG A 57 15.37 -7.74 -14.29
C ARG A 57 16.19 -8.64 -15.19
N GLN A 58 17.31 -8.14 -15.72
CA GLN A 58 18.21 -8.91 -16.58
C GLN A 58 18.85 -10.07 -15.82
N ASP A 59 19.32 -9.83 -14.60
CA ASP A 59 19.92 -10.90 -13.79
C ASP A 59 18.92 -12.01 -13.46
N LEU A 60 17.71 -11.62 -13.03
CA LEU A 60 16.67 -12.59 -12.74
C LEU A 60 16.26 -13.37 -13.99
N SER A 61 16.08 -12.69 -15.12
CA SER A 61 15.75 -13.30 -16.40
C SER A 61 16.77 -14.36 -16.82
N ARG A 62 18.08 -14.10 -16.67
CA ARG A 62 19.13 -15.08 -16.99
C ARG A 62 19.04 -16.34 -16.12
N LYS A 63 18.70 -16.17 -14.84
CA LYS A 63 18.61 -17.25 -13.84
C LYS A 63 17.35 -18.10 -14.01
N THR A 64 16.20 -17.48 -14.30
CA THR A 64 14.90 -18.17 -14.35
C THR A 64 14.41 -18.49 -15.75
N LYS A 65 15.05 -17.92 -16.79
CA LYS A 65 14.60 -17.96 -18.20
C LYS A 65 13.25 -17.28 -18.46
N ILE A 66 12.71 -16.55 -17.49
CA ILE A 66 11.54 -15.69 -17.68
C ILE A 66 11.96 -14.48 -18.52
N SER A 67 11.22 -14.13 -19.56
CA SER A 67 11.48 -12.92 -20.35
C SER A 67 11.47 -11.67 -19.47
N VAL A 68 12.44 -10.78 -19.67
CA VAL A 68 12.56 -9.49 -18.96
C VAL A 68 11.22 -8.74 -18.94
N ASN A 69 10.45 -8.78 -20.03
CA ASN A 69 9.17 -8.07 -20.16
C ASN A 69 8.07 -8.60 -19.23
N ARG A 70 8.19 -9.85 -18.76
CA ARG A 70 7.25 -10.42 -17.78
C ARG A 70 7.60 -10.12 -16.33
N LEU A 71 8.83 -9.67 -16.07
CA LEU A 71 9.27 -9.32 -14.73
C LEU A 71 8.87 -7.88 -14.40
N GLN A 72 8.14 -7.68 -13.31
CA GLN A 72 7.63 -6.38 -12.87
C GLN A 72 8.27 -6.00 -11.53
N ILE A 73 8.52 -4.70 -11.32
CA ILE A 73 8.91 -4.18 -10.01
C ILE A 73 7.65 -4.07 -9.17
N GLN A 74 7.54 -4.87 -8.12
CA GLN A 74 6.44 -4.80 -7.16
C GLN A 74 6.68 -3.71 -6.11
N ALA A 75 7.94 -3.54 -5.68
CA ALA A 75 8.32 -2.51 -4.74
C ALA A 75 9.82 -2.20 -4.85
N SER A 76 10.20 -0.99 -4.45
CA SER A 76 11.58 -0.56 -4.33
C SER A 76 11.75 0.32 -3.11
N GLN A 77 12.86 0.18 -2.39
CA GLN A 77 13.17 1.03 -1.25
C GLN A 77 14.67 1.36 -1.23
N PRO A 78 15.07 2.63 -1.03
CA PRO A 78 16.46 2.95 -0.80
C PRO A 78 16.92 2.35 0.54
N LYS A 79 18.13 1.80 0.58
CA LYS A 79 18.70 1.19 1.77
C LYS A 79 20.22 1.36 1.80
N THR A 80 20.75 1.51 3.00
CA THR A 80 22.20 1.42 3.25
C THR A 80 22.51 0.04 3.81
N TRP A 81 23.45 -0.65 3.16
CA TRP A 81 23.89 -1.99 3.53
C TRP A 81 25.15 -1.95 4.40
N PRO A 82 25.38 -2.99 5.24
CA PRO A 82 26.47 -2.98 6.21
C PRO A 82 27.86 -3.18 5.58
N ASP A 83 27.92 -3.76 4.37
CA ASP A 83 29.17 -4.19 3.74
C ASP A 83 29.05 -4.24 2.20
N GLY A 84 30.19 -4.49 1.53
CA GLY A 84 30.26 -4.70 0.08
C GLY A 84 29.51 -5.93 -0.45
N CYS A 85 29.10 -6.83 0.45
CA CYS A 85 28.26 -7.99 0.14
C CYS A 85 26.78 -7.71 0.34
N LEU A 86 26.40 -6.46 0.61
CA LEU A 86 25.03 -6.01 0.79
C LEU A 86 24.33 -6.72 1.97
N GLY A 87 25.11 -7.17 2.97
CA GLY A 87 24.66 -7.99 4.08
C GLY A 87 24.23 -9.40 3.68
N LEU A 88 24.70 -9.90 2.52
CA LEU A 88 24.42 -11.23 1.97
C LEU A 88 25.73 -11.96 1.63
N ALA A 89 26.70 -11.91 2.55
CA ALA A 89 27.95 -12.66 2.43
C ALA A 89 27.66 -14.17 2.35
N LYS A 90 28.36 -14.88 1.46
CA LYS A 90 28.37 -16.35 1.45
C LYS A 90 29.36 -16.89 2.49
N PRO A 91 29.23 -18.15 2.92
CA PRO A 91 30.23 -18.78 3.78
C PRO A 91 31.64 -18.66 3.18
N GLY A 92 32.58 -18.14 3.96
CA GLY A 92 33.97 -17.92 3.54
C GLY A 92 34.20 -16.72 2.59
N GLU A 93 33.17 -15.93 2.28
CA GLU A 93 33.32 -14.73 1.45
C GLU A 93 33.78 -13.54 2.31
N PHE A 94 34.86 -12.90 1.89
CA PHE A 94 35.33 -11.66 2.49
C PHE A 94 34.68 -10.46 1.81
N CYS A 95 34.07 -9.59 2.60
CA CYS A 95 33.34 -8.40 2.16
C CYS A 95 34.04 -7.14 2.65
N THR A 96 33.98 -6.06 1.87
CA THR A 96 34.48 -4.76 2.34
C THR A 96 33.66 -4.28 3.54
N GLN A 97 34.32 -3.69 4.55
CA GLN A 97 33.67 -3.20 5.77
C GLN A 97 33.17 -1.76 5.62
N ALA A 98 32.58 -1.44 4.46
CA ALA A 98 32.10 -0.10 4.13
C ALA A 98 30.59 -0.11 3.93
N LEU A 99 29.92 0.93 4.44
CA LEU A 99 28.49 1.14 4.20
C LEU A 99 28.24 1.39 2.71
N VAL A 100 27.28 0.66 2.14
CA VAL A 100 26.93 0.77 0.72
C VAL A 100 25.51 1.29 0.57
N GLN A 101 25.37 2.49 0.00
CA GLN A 101 24.07 2.99 -0.42
C GLN A 101 23.55 2.20 -1.62
N GLY A 102 22.25 1.91 -1.64
CA GLY A 102 21.61 1.30 -2.79
C GLY A 102 20.13 0.99 -2.57
N TRP A 103 19.66 -0.12 -3.13
CA TRP A 103 18.23 -0.41 -3.24
C TRP A 103 17.87 -1.84 -2.89
N ARG A 104 16.77 -1.99 -2.14
CA ARG A 104 16.05 -3.27 -2.01
C ARG A 104 14.92 -3.28 -3.04
N ILE A 105 14.98 -4.21 -3.98
CA ILE A 105 14.06 -4.32 -5.11
C ILE A 105 13.26 -5.62 -4.98
N ILE A 106 11.94 -5.55 -5.06
CA ILE A 106 11.07 -6.73 -5.13
C ILE A 106 10.58 -6.87 -6.57
N LEU A 107 11.00 -7.94 -7.23
CA LEU A 107 10.53 -8.34 -8.55
C LEU A 107 9.43 -9.38 -8.43
N THR A 108 8.52 -9.43 -9.41
CA THR A 108 7.49 -10.45 -9.53
C THR A 108 7.23 -10.81 -10.99
N ASP A 109 6.82 -12.05 -11.25
CA ASP A 109 6.24 -12.48 -12.53
C ASP A 109 4.71 -12.69 -12.43
N LYS A 110 4.11 -12.17 -11.35
CA LYS A 110 2.72 -12.36 -10.86
C LYS A 110 2.46 -13.68 -10.12
N GLN A 111 3.35 -14.66 -10.20
CA GLN A 111 3.21 -15.94 -9.49
C GLN A 111 4.19 -16.06 -8.32
N LYS A 112 5.41 -15.59 -8.51
CA LYS A 112 6.48 -15.63 -7.52
C LYS A 112 7.13 -14.25 -7.39
N THR A 113 7.68 -13.99 -6.21
CA THR A 113 8.46 -12.79 -5.93
C THR A 113 9.93 -13.13 -5.68
N TRP A 114 10.79 -12.17 -5.98
CA TRP A 114 12.24 -12.24 -5.74
C TRP A 114 12.70 -10.92 -5.18
N VAL A 115 13.54 -10.97 -4.15
CA VAL A 115 14.07 -9.77 -3.51
C VAL A 115 15.54 -9.63 -3.88
N TYR A 116 15.90 -8.52 -4.49
CA TYR A 116 17.27 -8.12 -4.76
C TYR A 116 17.72 -7.03 -3.80
N ARG A 117 18.99 -7.10 -3.41
CA ARG A 117 19.73 -5.99 -2.81
C ARG A 117 20.76 -5.52 -3.82
N THR A 118 20.88 -4.21 -4.00
CA THR A 118 21.81 -3.61 -4.98
C THR A 118 22.55 -2.44 -4.38
N ASN A 119 23.70 -2.05 -4.96
CA ASN A 119 24.28 -0.72 -4.76
C ASN A 119 23.51 0.35 -5.58
N SER A 120 23.84 1.63 -5.38
CA SER A 120 23.13 2.75 -6.00
C SER A 120 23.07 2.73 -7.53
N SER A 121 24.10 2.16 -8.20
CA SER A 121 24.18 2.07 -9.66
C SER A 121 23.63 0.78 -10.25
N GLY A 122 23.42 -0.26 -9.44
CA GLY A 122 23.01 -1.59 -9.89
C GLY A 122 24.16 -2.44 -10.45
N THR A 123 25.43 -2.05 -10.24
CA THR A 123 26.59 -2.83 -10.69
C THR A 123 26.95 -3.97 -9.75
N ASN A 124 26.56 -3.87 -8.48
CA ASN A 124 26.62 -4.96 -7.50
C ASN A 124 25.19 -5.25 -7.05
N LEU A 125 24.72 -6.47 -7.31
CA LEU A 125 23.39 -6.92 -6.97
C LEU A 125 23.42 -8.37 -6.50
N ARG A 126 22.58 -8.69 -5.51
CA ARG A 126 22.48 -10.02 -4.92
C ARG A 126 21.02 -10.37 -4.67
N LEU A 127 20.65 -11.59 -5.02
CA LEU A 127 19.35 -12.15 -4.71
C LEU A 127 19.34 -12.57 -3.22
N GLU A 128 18.39 -12.05 -2.48
CA GLU A 128 18.06 -12.46 -1.11
C GLU A 128 17.37 -13.84 -1.18
N LYS A 129 17.90 -14.81 -0.43
CA LYS A 129 17.53 -16.23 -0.52
C LYS A 129 16.05 -16.49 -0.23
#